data_AF-A0A7S7QYS4-F1
#
_entry.id   AF-A0A7S7QYS4-F1
#
_cell.length_a   1.000
_cell.length_b   1.000
_cell.length_c   1.000
_cell.angle_alpha   90.00
_cell.angle_beta   90.00
_cell.angle_gamma   90.00
#
_symmetry.space_group_name_H-M   'P 1'
#
loop_
_entity.id
_entity.type
_entity.pdbx_description
1 polymer ?
#
loop_
_entity_poly.entity_id
_entity_poly.type
_entity_poly.pdbx_seq_one_letter_code
_entity_poly.pdbx_strand_id
1 'polypeptide(L)'
;MPSSEPTWEDCQSAVGEARTLTAQLPPDHLSRYFADRHLHQAMVEAGNGEFDECLEMAARASQEVRERRHELPPGEKLRVLRADE
;
A
#
# COMPACT_ATOMS: atom_id res chain seq x y z
N MET A 1 -2.92 -24.79 14.63
CA MET A 1 -1.75 -24.12 15.24
C MET A 1 -2.22 -22.77 15.71
N PRO A 2 -1.88 -22.26 16.90
CA PRO A 2 -2.14 -20.87 17.18
C PRO A 2 -1.16 -20.09 16.29
N SER A 3 -1.65 -19.35 15.29
CA SER A 3 -0.85 -18.25 14.76
C SER A 3 -0.69 -17.30 15.94
N SER A 4 0.53 -17.10 16.42
CA SER A 4 0.81 -16.02 17.35
C SER A 4 0.21 -14.74 16.78
N GLU A 5 -0.52 -13.99 17.60
CA GLU A 5 -1.06 -12.70 17.18
C GLU A 5 0.07 -11.84 16.61
N PRO A 6 -0.14 -11.19 15.46
CA PRO A 6 0.85 -10.30 14.87
C PRO A 6 1.32 -9.23 15.85
N THR A 7 2.60 -8.88 15.77
CA THR A 7 3.23 -7.88 16.64
C THR A 7 3.49 -6.56 15.91
N TRP A 8 3.84 -5.54 16.68
CA TRP A 8 4.33 -4.27 16.14
C TRP A 8 5.59 -4.45 15.29
N GLU A 9 6.50 -5.35 15.68
CA GLU A 9 7.69 -5.68 14.89
C GLU A 9 7.33 -6.33 13.55
N ASP A 10 6.35 -7.24 13.52
CA ASP A 10 5.87 -7.88 12.28
C ASP A 10 5.31 -6.83 11.32
N CYS A 11 4.47 -5.93 11.84
CA CYS A 11 3.92 -4.81 11.08
C CYS A 11 5.02 -3.89 10.53
N GLN A 12 5.99 -3.48 11.35
CA GLN A 12 7.11 -2.64 10.90
C GLN A 12 7.93 -3.31 9.79
N SER A 13 8.19 -4.62 9.91
CA SER A 13 8.92 -5.37 8.88
C SER A 13 8.13 -5.37 7.56
N ALA A 14 6.85 -5.71 7.61
CA ALA A 14 5.99 -5.76 6.42
C ALA A 14 5.86 -4.37 5.75
N VAL A 15 5.68 -3.31 6.53
CA VAL A 15 5.64 -1.93 6.02
C VAL A 15 6.98 -1.52 5.40
N GLY A 16 8.10 -1.90 6.00
CA GLY A 16 9.45 -1.62 5.46
C GLY A 16 9.69 -2.29 4.10
N GLU A 17 9.31 -3.56 3.98
CA GLU A 17 9.38 -4.31 2.72
C GLU A 17 8.49 -3.68 1.63
N ALA A 18 7.23 -3.39 1.98
CA ALA A 18 6.27 -2.78 1.06
C ALA A 18 6.72 -1.37 0.61
N ARG A 19 7.31 -0.56 1.50
CA ARG A 19 7.91 0.74 1.14
C ARG A 19 9.07 0.59 0.14
N THR A 20 9.91 -0.41 0.36
CA THR A 20 11.05 -0.70 -0.53
C THR A 20 10.57 -1.10 -1.93
N LEU A 21 9.50 -1.91 -2.03
CA LEU A 21 8.86 -2.24 -3.30
C LEU A 21 8.25 -0.99 -3.96
N THR A 22 7.49 -0.22 -3.19
CA THR A 22 6.79 0.98 -3.68
C THR A 22 7.75 2.03 -4.24
N ALA A 23 8.93 2.18 -3.62
CA ALA A 23 9.98 3.10 -4.08
C ALA A 23 10.59 2.75 -5.46
N GLN A 24 10.36 1.55 -5.99
CA GLN A 24 10.83 1.14 -7.31
C GLN A 24 10.02 1.77 -8.45
N LEU A 25 8.81 2.26 -8.16
CA LEU A 25 7.96 2.94 -9.13
C LEU A 25 8.18 4.46 -9.11
N PRO A 26 8.06 5.15 -10.25
CA PRO A 26 8.06 6.61 -10.30
C PRO A 26 7.00 7.23 -9.38
N PRO A 27 7.26 8.39 -8.73
CA PRO A 27 6.29 9.05 -7.83
C PRO A 27 4.92 9.36 -8.44
N ASP A 28 4.87 9.54 -9.76
CA ASP A 28 3.65 9.82 -10.53
C ASP A 28 2.96 8.55 -11.06
N HIS A 29 3.53 7.37 -10.81
CA HIS A 29 2.91 6.11 -11.19
C HIS A 29 1.70 5.81 -10.31
N LEU A 30 0.57 5.48 -10.92
CA LEU A 30 -0.69 5.29 -10.18
C LEU A 30 -0.64 4.16 -9.15
N SER A 31 -0.05 3.01 -9.50
CA SER A 31 0.15 1.94 -8.52
C SER A 31 0.99 2.37 -7.31
N ARG A 32 1.93 3.32 -7.47
CA ARG A 32 2.65 3.90 -6.33
C ARG A 32 1.74 4.75 -5.46
N TYR A 33 0.90 5.59 -6.07
CA TYR A 33 -0.09 6.37 -5.33
C TYR A 33 -1.01 5.50 -4.45
N PHE A 34 -1.54 4.40 -5.00
CA PHE A 34 -2.38 3.50 -4.23
C PHE A 34 -1.58 2.75 -3.16
N ALA A 35 -0.39 2.24 -3.49
CA ALA A 35 0.49 1.57 -2.53
C ALA A 35 0.86 2.49 -1.34
N ASP A 36 1.19 3.75 -1.60
CA ASP A 36 1.49 4.75 -0.55
C ASP A 36 0.27 5.00 0.35
N ARG A 37 -0.96 4.99 -0.19
CA ARG A 37 -2.19 5.06 0.60
C ARG A 37 -2.40 3.84 1.50
N HIS A 38 -2.17 2.64 0.97
CA HIS A 38 -2.24 1.42 1.77
C HIS A 38 -1.19 1.41 2.89
N LEU A 39 0.04 1.85 2.60
CA LEU A 39 1.11 2.00 3.59
C LEU A 39 0.77 3.03 4.67
N HIS A 40 0.10 4.12 4.32
CA HIS A 40 -0.38 5.09 5.29
C HIS A 40 -1.42 4.46 6.23
N GLN A 41 -2.42 3.75 5.69
CA GLN A 41 -3.42 3.06 6.50
C GLN A 41 -2.78 2.01 7.40
N ALA A 42 -1.81 1.22 6.89
CA ALA A 42 -1.10 0.22 7.70
C ALA A 42 -0.49 0.83 8.98
N MET A 43 0.10 2.02 8.88
CA MET A 43 0.65 2.74 10.02
C MET A 43 -0.43 3.28 10.97
N VAL A 44 -1.61 3.65 10.46
CA VAL A 44 -2.75 4.06 11.28
C VAL A 44 -3.25 2.88 12.12
N GLU A 45 -3.45 1.72 11.50
CA GLU A 45 -3.93 0.52 12.20
C GLU A 45 -2.92 0.02 13.24
N ALA A 46 -1.64 0.04 12.89
CA ALA A 46 -0.58 -0.25 13.84
C ALA A 46 -0.59 0.69 15.05
N GLY A 47 -0.92 1.97 14.85
CA GLY A 47 -1.10 2.94 15.93
C GLY A 47 -2.34 2.69 16.80
N ASN A 48 -3.34 1.99 16.26
CA ASN A 48 -4.53 1.53 16.99
C ASN A 48 -4.32 0.19 17.70
N GLY A 49 -3.19 -0.49 17.47
CA GLY A 49 -2.91 -1.84 17.97
C GLY A 49 -3.46 -2.97 17.09
N GLU A 50 -4.00 -2.65 15.91
CA GLU A 50 -4.57 -3.60 14.95
C GLU A 50 -3.46 -4.05 13.98
N PHE A 51 -2.64 -5.01 14.45
CA PHE A 51 -1.43 -5.44 13.73
C PHE A 51 -1.74 -6.40 12.56
N ASP A 52 -2.81 -7.17 12.64
CA ASP A 52 -3.32 -7.99 11.54
C ASP A 52 -3.80 -7.14 10.37
N GLU A 53 -4.55 -6.06 10.62
CA GLU A 53 -4.96 -5.09 9.61
C GLU A 53 -3.76 -4.30 9.07
N CYS A 54 -2.76 -3.98 9.90
CA CYS A 54 -1.49 -3.45 9.40
C CYS A 54 -0.86 -4.39 8.36
N LEU A 55 -0.74 -5.68 8.68
CA LEU A 55 -0.18 -6.68 7.78
C LEU A 55 -0.98 -6.79 6.49
N GLU A 56 -2.32 -6.79 6.58
CA GLU A 56 -3.19 -6.81 5.41
C GLU A 56 -2.96 -5.59 4.50
N MET A 57 -2.89 -4.39 5.08
CA MET A 57 -2.68 -3.18 4.30
C MET A 57 -1.27 -3.12 3.70
N ALA A 58 -0.23 -3.58 4.40
CA ALA A 58 1.11 -3.72 3.85
C ALA A 58 1.17 -4.74 2.68
N ALA A 59 0.42 -5.84 2.78
CA ALA A 59 0.30 -6.83 1.71
C ALA A 59 -0.41 -6.24 0.47
N ARG A 60 -1.50 -5.49 0.66
CA ARG A 60 -2.21 -4.78 -0.42
C ARG A 60 -1.29 -3.76 -1.11
N ALA A 61 -0.48 -3.00 -0.36
CA ALA A 61 0.52 -2.10 -0.94
C ALA A 61 1.53 -2.83 -1.83
N SER A 62 2.04 -3.97 -1.36
CA SER A 62 2.95 -4.80 -2.16
C SER A 62 2.28 -5.37 -3.42
N GLN A 63 0.99 -5.71 -3.33
CA GLN A 63 0.21 -6.23 -4.45
C GLN A 63 0.00 -5.15 -5.53
N GLU A 64 -0.30 -3.91 -5.14
CA GLU A 64 -0.43 -2.78 -6.08
C GLU A 64 0.82 -2.61 -6.96
N VAL A 65 2.00 -2.71 -6.35
CA VAL A 65 3.29 -2.59 -7.05
C VAL A 65 3.54 -3.79 -7.97
N ARG A 66 3.30 -5.01 -7.48
CA ARG A 66 3.59 -6.26 -8.24
C ARG A 66 2.66 -6.44 -9.42
N GLU A 67 1.37 -6.20 -9.22
CA GLU A 67 0.36 -6.43 -10.25
C GLU A 67 0.18 -5.25 -11.19
N ARG A 68 0.72 -4.07 -10.84
CA ARG A 68 0.57 -2.83 -11.61
C ARG A 68 -0.88 -2.58 -12.03
N ARG A 69 -1.82 -2.83 -11.11
CA ARG A 69 -3.28 -2.83 -11.37
C ARG A 69 -3.82 -1.57 -12.02
N HIS A 70 -3.08 -0.47 -11.90
CA HIS A 70 -3.47 0.85 -12.38
C HIS A 70 -2.53 1.40 -13.46
N GLU A 71 -1.86 0.52 -14.21
CA GLU A 71 -1.06 0.92 -15.37
C GLU A 71 -1.99 1.47 -16.46
N LEU A 72 -1.77 2.73 -16.82
CA LEU A 72 -2.48 3.37 -17.93
C LEU A 72 -1.79 3.04 -19.25
N PRO A 73 -2.55 2.82 -20.34
CA PRO A 73 -1.98 2.74 -21.68
C PRO A 73 -1.12 3.98 -21.99
N PRO A 74 -0.06 3.83 -22.80
CA PRO A 74 0.77 4.96 -23.20
C PRO A 74 -0.08 6.09 -23.81
N GLY A 75 -0.01 7.29 -23.21
CA GLY A 75 -0.76 8.47 -23.66
C GLY A 75 -2.08 8.72 -22.91
N GLU A 76 -2.55 7.78 -22.10
CA GLU A 76 -3.69 8.02 -21.21
C GLU A 76 -3.24 8.72 -19.91
N LYS A 77 -4.12 9.59 -19.39
CA LYS A 77 -3.95 10.25 -18.09
C LYS A 77 -5.17 9.95 -17.24
N LEU A 78 -4.94 9.76 -15.94
CA LEU A 78 -6.05 9.58 -15.00
C LEU A 78 -6.92 10.84 -15.03
N ARG A 79 -8.18 10.73 -15.47
CA ARG A 79 -9.16 11.81 -15.34
C ARG A 79 -9.63 11.82 -13.89
N VAL A 80 -9.04 12.72 -13.10
CA VAL A 80 -9.59 13.05 -11.78
C VAL A 80 -10.86 13.85 -12.02
N LEU A 81 -12.01 13.23 -11.75
CA LEU A 81 -13.30 13.92 -11.74
C LEU A 81 -13.20 15.07 -10.73
N ARG A 82 -13.50 16.28 -11.20
CA ARG A 82 -13.60 17.42 -10.30
C ARG A 82 -14.91 17.36 -9.53
N ALA A 83 -14.97 18.03 -8.39
CA ALA A 83 -16.16 18.02 -7.53
C ALA A 83 -17.42 18.62 -8.21
N ASP A 84 -17.27 19.26 -9.36
CA ASP A 84 -18.32 19.87 -10.18
C ASP A 84 -18.67 19.05 -11.45
N GLU A 85 -18.12 17.84 -11.63
CA GLU A 85 -18.53 16.87 -12.67
C GLU A 85 -19.45 15.76 -12.12
#